data_AF-A0A6J6Q884-F1
#
_entry.id   AF-A0A6J6Q884-F1
#
_cell.length_a   1.000
_cell.length_b   1.000
_cell.length_c   1.000
_cell.angle_alpha   90.00
_cell.angle_beta   90.00
_cell.angle_gamma   90.00
#
_symmetry.space_group_name_H-M   'P 1'
#
loop_
_entity.id
_entity.type
_entity.pdbx_description
1 polymer ?
#
loop_
_entity_poly.entity_id
_entity_poly.type
_entity_poly.pdbx_seq_one_letter_code
_entity_poly.pdbx_strand_id
1 'polypeptide(L)'
;MVTYVRVIDGHLSPREQIQMFSTGVRHEALEVGVISPEPVASKGLGVGEVGYLITGVKDVRQSRVGDTITTYNNPTKVALAGYKDPKPMVFSGLFPIDGADFPALREALDKLQLNDAALVYEPESSAALGFGFRCGFLGLLHMEIVRERLEREHKLNLISTAPNVVYNVTLDDGKEVRVTNPSEFPDGKVAVVKEPIVKSTILAPSEFIGTIMELCQERRGVLLGMDYISEDRVEIRYDLPLAEIVFDFFDQLKSRTKGYASLDYEEKGDAEGNLVKVDILLQGEAVDAFSAIVHRDKAYAYGVMMTGKLRQLIPRQQFDVPIQAAIGSRIIARESISAIRKDVLAKCYGGDISRKRKLLEKQKEGKKRMKMVGRVEVPQEAFVAALATDADIEKVKAARKL
;
A
#
# COMPACT_ATOMS: atom_id res chain seq x y z
N MET A 1 -24.98 -16.32 -7.86
CA MET A 1 -24.15 -15.22 -8.39
C MET A 1 -24.76 -14.74 -9.69
N VAL A 2 -24.67 -13.45 -10.02
CA VAL A 2 -25.12 -12.91 -11.32
C VAL A 2 -23.87 -12.57 -12.13
N THR A 3 -23.70 -13.20 -13.30
CA THR A 3 -22.55 -12.97 -14.19
C THR A 3 -23.03 -12.24 -15.42
N TYR A 4 -22.39 -11.11 -15.76
CA TYR A 4 -22.67 -10.38 -16.98
C TYR A 4 -21.94 -11.01 -18.16
N VAL A 5 -22.67 -11.29 -19.24
CA VAL A 5 -22.17 -12.01 -20.40
C VAL A 5 -22.48 -11.26 -21.68
N ARG A 6 -21.57 -11.35 -22.64
CA ARG A 6 -21.78 -10.95 -24.02
C ARG A 6 -21.62 -12.19 -24.88
N VAL A 7 -22.64 -12.53 -25.64
CA VAL A 7 -22.59 -13.70 -26.53
C VAL A 7 -21.86 -13.31 -27.81
N ILE A 8 -20.71 -13.93 -28.07
CA ILE A 8 -19.92 -13.71 -29.30
C ILE A 8 -20.30 -14.71 -30.39
N ASP A 9 -20.58 -15.96 -30.01
CA ASP A 9 -20.99 -17.03 -30.90
C ASP A 9 -21.92 -17.99 -30.16
N GLY A 10 -22.78 -18.68 -30.91
CA GLY A 10 -23.75 -19.63 -30.39
C GLY A 10 -25.00 -18.99 -29.77
N HIS A 11 -25.63 -19.75 -28.88
CA HIS A 11 -26.84 -19.36 -28.16
C HIS A 11 -26.76 -19.90 -26.74
N LEU A 12 -27.30 -19.15 -25.78
CA LEU A 12 -27.37 -19.53 -24.37
C LEU A 12 -28.84 -19.69 -23.98
N SER A 13 -29.25 -20.91 -23.65
CA SER A 13 -30.62 -21.20 -23.21
C SER A 13 -30.71 -21.36 -21.69
N PRO A 14 -31.85 -21.00 -21.07
CA PRO A 14 -32.13 -21.38 -19.68
C PRO A 14 -32.10 -22.89 -19.48
N ARG A 15 -31.61 -23.32 -18.32
CA ARG A 15 -31.36 -24.72 -17.88
C ARG A 15 -30.37 -25.51 -18.72
N GLU A 16 -29.59 -24.83 -19.55
CA GLU A 16 -28.53 -25.47 -20.31
C GLU A 16 -27.29 -25.73 -19.44
N GLN A 17 -26.60 -26.85 -19.70
CA GLN A 17 -25.33 -27.12 -19.04
C GLN A 17 -24.22 -26.32 -19.71
N ILE A 18 -23.59 -25.48 -18.90
CA ILE A 18 -22.50 -24.61 -19.31
C ILE A 18 -21.20 -25.05 -18.61
N GLN A 19 -20.08 -24.70 -19.21
CA GLN A 19 -18.75 -24.95 -18.70
C GLN A 19 -17.93 -23.67 -18.80
N MET A 20 -17.23 -23.36 -17.71
CA MET A 20 -16.22 -22.31 -17.70
C MET A 20 -14.96 -22.83 -18.39
N PHE A 21 -14.43 -22.11 -19.38
CA PHE A 21 -13.28 -22.58 -20.15
C PHE A 21 -12.00 -22.59 -19.31
N SER A 22 -11.78 -21.59 -18.44
CA SER A 22 -10.56 -21.50 -17.63
C SER A 22 -10.45 -22.56 -16.53
N THR A 23 -11.55 -22.81 -15.81
CA THR A 23 -11.57 -23.72 -14.65
C THR A 23 -12.08 -25.12 -15.01
N GLY A 24 -12.74 -25.28 -16.16
CA GLY A 24 -13.36 -26.54 -16.58
C GLY A 24 -14.60 -26.93 -15.76
N VAL A 25 -15.04 -26.09 -14.81
CA VAL A 25 -16.14 -26.39 -13.91
C VAL A 25 -17.48 -26.32 -14.67
N ARG A 26 -18.36 -27.29 -14.38
CA ARG A 26 -19.68 -27.42 -15.00
C ARG A 26 -20.74 -26.78 -14.12
N HIS A 27 -21.61 -26.01 -14.74
CA HIS A 27 -22.72 -25.34 -14.09
C HIS A 27 -23.99 -25.47 -14.92
N GLU A 28 -25.13 -25.27 -14.26
CA GLU A 28 -26.42 -25.14 -14.93
C GLU A 28 -26.80 -23.65 -14.97
N ALA A 29 -27.19 -23.19 -16.17
CA ALA A 29 -27.70 -21.83 -16.37
C ALA A 29 -29.14 -21.75 -15.83
N LEU A 30 -29.32 -21.43 -14.55
CA LEU A 30 -30.66 -21.43 -13.94
C LEU A 30 -31.60 -20.42 -14.61
N GLU A 31 -31.07 -19.22 -14.84
CA GLU A 31 -31.79 -18.11 -15.45
C GLU A 31 -30.85 -17.32 -16.35
N VAL A 32 -31.41 -16.87 -17.48
CA VAL A 32 -30.74 -16.05 -18.48
C VAL A 32 -31.66 -14.89 -18.80
N GLY A 33 -31.13 -13.67 -18.87
CA GLY A 33 -31.96 -12.50 -19.12
C GLY A 33 -31.18 -11.30 -19.62
N VAL A 34 -31.91 -10.22 -19.87
CA VAL A 34 -31.37 -8.91 -20.26
C VAL A 34 -31.72 -7.88 -19.19
N ILE A 35 -30.87 -6.87 -19.02
CA ILE A 35 -31.12 -5.77 -18.09
C ILE A 35 -31.48 -4.54 -18.91
N SER A 36 -32.71 -4.07 -18.74
CA SER A 36 -33.19 -2.87 -19.44
C SER A 36 -34.40 -2.23 -18.75
N PRO A 37 -34.22 -1.40 -17.70
CA PRO A 37 -33.10 -1.26 -16.76
C PRO A 37 -33.22 -2.19 -15.54
N GLU A 38 -34.38 -2.84 -15.35
CA GLU A 38 -34.58 -3.92 -14.39
C GLU A 38 -34.25 -5.27 -15.05
N PRO A 39 -33.89 -6.31 -14.26
CA PRO A 39 -33.63 -7.64 -14.79
C PRO A 39 -34.90 -8.28 -15.34
N VAL A 40 -34.91 -8.58 -16.65
CA VAL A 40 -36.01 -9.27 -17.32
C VAL A 40 -35.52 -10.64 -17.79
N ALA A 41 -36.15 -11.71 -17.30
CA ALA A 41 -35.86 -13.07 -17.74
C ALA A 41 -36.17 -13.24 -19.23
N SER A 42 -35.22 -13.78 -19.99
CA SER A 42 -35.35 -14.06 -21.42
C SER A 42 -35.43 -15.56 -21.68
N LYS A 43 -35.94 -15.94 -22.86
CA LYS A 43 -35.95 -17.33 -23.33
C LYS A 43 -34.57 -17.81 -23.78
N GLY A 44 -33.61 -16.91 -23.89
CA GLY A 44 -32.21 -17.18 -24.23
C GLY A 44 -31.48 -15.90 -24.61
N LEU A 45 -30.18 -16.01 -24.83
CA LEU A 45 -29.34 -14.95 -25.39
C LEU A 45 -28.71 -15.45 -26.70
N GLY A 46 -28.90 -14.68 -27.76
CA GLY A 46 -28.32 -14.91 -29.08
C GLY A 46 -27.04 -14.11 -29.32
N VAL A 47 -26.40 -14.36 -30.46
CA VAL A 47 -25.16 -13.70 -30.87
C VAL A 47 -25.30 -12.17 -30.88
N GLY A 48 -24.38 -11.49 -30.22
CA GLY A 48 -24.32 -10.03 -30.13
C GLY A 48 -25.08 -9.44 -28.94
N GLU A 49 -25.93 -10.22 -28.27
CA GLU A 49 -26.69 -9.77 -27.11
C GLU A 49 -25.82 -9.69 -25.85
N VAL A 50 -26.13 -8.71 -25.00
CA VAL A 50 -25.52 -8.52 -23.68
C VAL A 50 -26.61 -8.76 -22.64
N GLY A 51 -26.30 -9.61 -21.68
CA GLY A 51 -27.26 -10.02 -20.67
C GLY A 51 -26.61 -10.46 -19.37
N TYR A 52 -27.41 -11.05 -18.51
CA TYR A 52 -26.96 -11.67 -17.28
C TYR A 52 -27.28 -13.17 -17.30
N LEU A 53 -26.45 -13.90 -16.58
CA LEU A 53 -26.53 -15.32 -16.38
C LEU A 53 -26.50 -15.59 -14.88
N ILE A 54 -27.52 -16.27 -14.37
CA ILE A 54 -27.57 -16.72 -12.98
C ILE A 54 -27.12 -18.17 -12.94
N THR A 55 -25.96 -18.38 -12.34
CA THR A 55 -25.46 -19.70 -12.00
C THR A 55 -25.65 -19.92 -10.50
N GLY A 56 -25.92 -21.17 -10.10
CA GLY A 56 -25.99 -21.56 -8.68
C GLY A 56 -24.65 -21.44 -7.93
N VAL A 57 -23.63 -20.82 -8.54
CA VAL A 57 -22.30 -20.60 -7.99
C VAL A 57 -22.38 -19.63 -6.82
N LYS A 58 -21.77 -20.04 -5.70
CA LYS A 58 -21.60 -19.22 -4.50
C LYS A 58 -20.24 -18.52 -4.45
N ASP A 59 -19.22 -19.08 -5.11
CA ASP A 59 -17.86 -18.56 -5.10
C ASP A 59 -17.53 -17.81 -6.40
N VAL A 60 -17.32 -16.50 -6.29
CA VAL A 60 -17.01 -15.61 -7.41
C VAL A 60 -15.72 -16.00 -8.14
N ARG A 61 -14.79 -16.69 -7.45
CA ARG A 61 -13.51 -17.12 -8.05
C ARG A 61 -13.68 -18.19 -9.14
N GLN A 62 -14.81 -18.89 -9.16
CA GLN A 62 -15.13 -19.90 -10.18
C GLN A 62 -15.67 -19.28 -11.47
N SER A 63 -16.16 -18.03 -11.41
CA SER A 63 -16.67 -17.27 -12.54
C SER A 63 -15.88 -15.96 -12.67
N ARG A 64 -14.65 -16.08 -13.18
CA ARG A 64 -13.75 -14.93 -13.35
C ARG A 64 -14.28 -13.99 -14.43
N VAL A 65 -14.11 -12.69 -14.23
CA VAL A 65 -14.41 -11.68 -15.25
C VAL A 65 -13.57 -12.00 -16.50
N GLY A 66 -14.08 -11.81 -17.70
CA GLY A 66 -13.33 -12.07 -18.94
C GLY A 66 -13.05 -13.55 -19.28
N ASP A 67 -13.51 -14.51 -18.47
CA ASP A 67 -13.49 -15.93 -18.85
C ASP A 67 -14.50 -16.22 -19.98
N THR A 68 -14.26 -17.31 -20.71
CA THR A 68 -15.16 -17.80 -21.76
C THR A 68 -16.12 -18.84 -21.19
N ILE A 69 -17.41 -18.59 -21.35
CA ILE A 69 -18.46 -19.56 -21.03
C ILE A 69 -18.84 -20.29 -22.31
N THR A 70 -18.92 -21.62 -22.24
CA THR A 70 -19.33 -22.45 -23.38
C THR A 70 -20.32 -23.52 -22.98
N THR A 71 -21.07 -24.06 -23.94
CA THR A 71 -22.01 -25.17 -23.69
C THR A 71 -21.23 -26.46 -23.45
N TYR A 72 -21.64 -27.26 -22.46
CA TYR A 72 -20.99 -28.53 -22.16
C TYR A 72 -21.14 -29.57 -23.28
N ASN A 73 -22.30 -29.60 -23.95
CA ASN A 73 -22.57 -30.57 -25.02
C ASN A 73 -21.80 -30.28 -26.31
N ASN A 74 -21.43 -29.02 -26.55
CA ASN A 74 -20.66 -28.61 -27.72
C ASN A 74 -19.70 -27.48 -27.31
N PRO A 75 -18.61 -27.80 -26.61
CA PRO A 75 -17.69 -26.79 -26.11
C PRO A 75 -16.94 -26.14 -27.28
N THR A 76 -16.73 -24.84 -27.18
CA THR A 76 -15.84 -24.12 -28.11
C THR A 76 -14.44 -24.72 -28.07
N LYS A 77 -13.76 -24.73 -29.21
CA LYS A 77 -12.38 -25.23 -29.32
C LYS A 77 -11.34 -24.18 -28.92
N VAL A 78 -11.74 -22.90 -28.92
CA VAL A 78 -10.86 -21.76 -28.69
C VAL A 78 -11.54 -20.83 -27.70
N ALA A 79 -10.83 -20.50 -26.61
CA ALA A 79 -11.25 -19.47 -25.68
C ALA A 79 -11.21 -18.10 -26.35
N LEU A 80 -12.11 -17.20 -25.95
CA LEU A 80 -11.97 -15.80 -26.30
C LEU A 80 -10.68 -15.26 -25.66
N ALA A 81 -9.89 -14.54 -26.45
CA ALA A 81 -8.73 -13.84 -25.93
C ALA A 81 -9.21 -12.71 -25.00
N GLY A 82 -8.63 -12.56 -23.82
CA GLY A 82 -8.86 -11.32 -23.08
C GLY A 82 -8.70 -11.32 -21.57
N TYR A 83 -8.45 -12.44 -20.90
CA TYR A 83 -8.32 -12.39 -19.44
C TYR A 83 -6.99 -12.92 -18.92
N LYS A 84 -6.20 -11.99 -18.38
CA LYS A 84 -5.10 -12.29 -17.47
C LYS A 84 -5.61 -12.02 -16.06
N ASP A 85 -5.29 -12.91 -15.13
CA ASP A 85 -5.62 -12.67 -13.73
C ASP A 85 -5.03 -11.33 -13.28
N PRO A 86 -5.85 -10.43 -12.68
CA PRO A 86 -5.39 -9.16 -12.17
C PRO A 86 -4.34 -9.43 -11.10
N LYS A 87 -3.07 -9.13 -11.38
CA LYS A 87 -1.99 -9.22 -10.40
C LYS A 87 -1.99 -7.97 -9.55
N PRO A 88 -2.01 -8.09 -8.21
CA PRO A 88 -1.82 -6.93 -7.35
C PRO A 88 -0.45 -6.30 -7.60
N MET A 89 -0.44 -5.00 -7.88
CA MET A 89 0.78 -4.22 -8.12
C MET A 89 1.22 -3.47 -6.86
N VAL A 90 0.28 -3.16 -5.97
CA VAL A 90 0.51 -2.39 -4.76
C VAL A 90 0.06 -3.20 -3.56
N PHE A 91 0.86 -3.25 -2.50
CA PHE A 91 0.51 -3.94 -1.27
C PHE A 91 0.57 -3.00 -0.07
N SER A 92 -0.46 -3.00 0.76
CA SER A 92 -0.48 -2.29 2.03
C SER A 92 -1.05 -3.17 3.13
N GLY A 93 -0.49 -3.07 4.34
CA GLY A 93 -1.06 -3.66 5.54
C GLY A 93 -2.22 -2.81 6.06
N LEU A 94 -3.36 -3.45 6.27
CA LEU A 94 -4.55 -2.89 6.91
C LEU A 94 -4.68 -3.47 8.33
N PHE A 95 -4.65 -2.59 9.32
CA PHE A 95 -4.74 -2.94 10.73
C PHE A 95 -5.92 -2.22 11.38
N PRO A 96 -6.75 -2.89 12.18
CA PRO A 96 -7.77 -2.20 12.95
C PRO A 96 -7.12 -1.38 14.08
N ILE A 97 -7.73 -0.25 14.45
CA ILE A 97 -7.29 0.52 15.62
C ILE A 97 -7.53 -0.31 16.89
N ASP A 98 -8.68 -0.98 17.00
CA ASP A 98 -8.95 -1.89 18.11
C ASP A 98 -8.66 -3.34 17.69
N GLY A 99 -7.83 -4.05 18.46
CA GLY A 99 -7.56 -5.46 18.23
C GLY A 99 -8.80 -6.35 18.33
N ALA A 100 -9.86 -5.89 19.02
CA ALA A 100 -11.15 -6.59 19.08
C ALA A 100 -11.87 -6.64 17.72
N ASP A 101 -11.58 -5.69 16.83
CA ASP A 101 -12.22 -5.58 15.50
C ASP A 101 -11.54 -6.46 14.44
N PHE A 102 -10.47 -7.19 14.77
CA PHE A 102 -9.78 -8.07 13.83
C PHE A 102 -10.70 -9.13 13.17
N PRO A 103 -11.59 -9.83 13.91
CA PRO A 103 -12.55 -10.76 13.29
C PRO A 103 -13.55 -10.05 12.37
N ALA A 104 -13.98 -8.83 12.74
CA ALA A 104 -14.89 -8.03 11.95
C ALA A 104 -14.23 -7.55 10.65
N LEU A 105 -12.95 -7.15 10.70
CA LEU A 105 -12.16 -6.81 9.53
C LEU A 105 -12.01 -8.00 8.58
N ARG A 106 -11.77 -9.20 9.12
CA ARG A 106 -11.71 -10.42 8.30
C ARG A 106 -13.03 -10.67 7.57
N GLU A 107 -14.14 -10.62 8.30
CA GLU A 107 -15.46 -10.83 7.71
C GLU A 107 -15.82 -9.76 6.66
N ALA A 108 -15.41 -8.51 6.90
CA ALA A 108 -15.58 -7.42 5.95
C ALA A 108 -14.75 -7.64 4.69
N LEU A 109 -13.48 -8.04 4.81
CA LEU A 109 -12.62 -8.38 3.68
C LEU A 109 -13.16 -9.58 2.89
N ASP A 110 -13.66 -10.61 3.56
CA ASP A 110 -14.30 -11.76 2.91
C ASP A 110 -15.54 -11.34 2.10
N LYS A 111 -16.41 -10.50 2.67
CA LYS A 111 -17.58 -9.95 1.97
C LYS A 111 -17.17 -9.07 0.79
N LEU A 112 -16.12 -8.27 0.93
CA LEU A 112 -15.65 -7.39 -0.12
C LEU A 112 -15.00 -8.18 -1.27
N GLN A 113 -14.25 -9.23 -0.95
CA GLN A 113 -13.61 -10.12 -1.92
C GLN A 113 -14.63 -10.91 -2.76
N LEU A 114 -15.86 -11.13 -2.27
CA LEU A 114 -16.94 -11.68 -3.10
C LEU A 114 -17.32 -10.74 -4.25
N ASN A 115 -17.15 -9.43 -4.09
CA ASN A 115 -17.49 -8.45 -5.11
C ASN A 115 -16.26 -8.02 -5.93
N ASP A 116 -15.08 -8.05 -5.30
CA ASP A 116 -13.81 -7.63 -5.91
C ASP A 116 -12.86 -8.82 -6.09
N ALA A 117 -12.76 -9.29 -7.34
CA ALA A 117 -11.89 -10.40 -7.71
C ALA A 117 -10.40 -10.04 -7.72
N ALA A 118 -10.04 -8.75 -7.69
CA ALA A 118 -8.66 -8.28 -7.71
C ALA A 118 -8.06 -8.08 -6.31
N LEU A 119 -8.92 -7.99 -5.28
CA LEU A 119 -8.48 -7.90 -3.89
C LEU A 119 -7.92 -9.24 -3.41
N VAL A 120 -6.63 -9.24 -3.09
CA VAL A 120 -5.96 -10.37 -2.45
C VAL A 120 -5.59 -9.93 -1.04
N TYR A 121 -5.76 -10.79 -0.04
CA TYR A 121 -5.33 -10.46 1.31
C TYR A 121 -4.79 -11.68 2.03
N GLU A 122 -3.81 -11.46 2.91
CA GLU A 122 -3.16 -12.47 3.73
C GLU A 122 -3.05 -11.97 5.18
N PRO A 123 -3.22 -12.83 6.20
CA PRO A 123 -3.08 -12.41 7.59
C PRO A 123 -1.64 -12.00 7.88
N GLU A 124 -1.46 -10.86 8.53
CA GLU A 124 -0.15 -10.30 8.90
C GLU A 124 -0.16 -9.90 10.38
N SER A 125 0.95 -10.16 11.07
CA SER A 125 1.15 -9.72 12.45
C SER A 125 2.30 -8.72 12.53
N SER A 126 2.01 -7.54 13.06
CA SER A 126 3.00 -6.50 13.32
C SER A 126 3.26 -6.39 14.82
N ALA A 127 4.52 -6.27 15.22
CA ALA A 127 4.89 -6.07 16.62
C ALA A 127 4.30 -4.78 17.23
N ALA A 128 4.03 -3.77 16.40
CA ALA A 128 3.53 -2.46 16.84
C ALA A 128 2.02 -2.29 16.64
N LEU A 129 1.45 -2.85 15.56
CA LEU A 129 0.04 -2.67 15.20
C LEU A 129 -0.84 -3.88 15.58
N GLY A 130 -0.24 -4.96 16.06
CA GLY A 130 -0.96 -6.19 16.37
C GLY A 130 -1.33 -6.96 15.10
N PHE A 131 -2.52 -7.58 15.12
CA PHE A 131 -3.00 -8.42 14.02
C PHE A 131 -3.72 -7.58 12.96
N GLY A 132 -3.38 -7.80 11.70
CA GLY A 132 -4.02 -7.16 10.55
C GLY A 132 -3.96 -8.05 9.31
N PHE A 133 -4.16 -7.43 8.15
CA PHE A 133 -4.13 -8.11 6.86
C PHE A 133 -3.25 -7.36 5.88
N ARG A 134 -2.31 -8.07 5.26
CA ARG A 134 -1.59 -7.61 4.08
C ARG A 134 -2.54 -7.68 2.90
N CYS A 135 -2.92 -6.54 2.34
CA CYS A 135 -3.85 -6.46 1.21
C CYS A 135 -3.09 -6.04 -0.05
N GLY A 136 -3.31 -6.77 -1.14
CA GLY A 136 -2.85 -6.48 -2.48
C GLY A 136 -3.95 -5.80 -3.30
N PHE A 137 -3.58 -4.70 -3.96
CA PHE A 137 -4.43 -3.84 -4.76
C PHE A 137 -3.86 -3.70 -6.18
N LEU A 138 -4.74 -3.34 -7.11
CA LEU A 138 -4.36 -3.02 -8.50
C LEU A 138 -3.58 -1.71 -8.62
N GLY A 139 -3.81 -0.79 -7.69
CA GLY A 139 -3.21 0.54 -7.67
C GLY A 139 -3.71 1.34 -6.48
N LEU A 140 -3.28 2.60 -6.39
CA LEU A 140 -3.62 3.50 -5.29
C LEU A 140 -5.12 3.77 -5.16
N LEU A 141 -5.81 4.06 -6.25
CA LEU A 141 -7.24 4.33 -6.23
C LEU A 141 -8.04 3.11 -5.73
N HIS A 142 -7.64 1.91 -6.14
CA HIS A 142 -8.28 0.68 -5.66
C HIS A 142 -8.08 0.53 -4.14
N MET A 143 -6.88 0.81 -3.62
CA MET A 143 -6.62 0.82 -2.18
C MET A 143 -7.52 1.82 -1.43
N GLU A 144 -7.65 3.05 -1.94
CA GLU A 144 -8.49 4.09 -1.32
C GLU A 144 -9.97 3.70 -1.30
N ILE A 145 -10.49 3.18 -2.41
CA ILE A 145 -11.89 2.71 -2.50
C ILE A 145 -12.13 1.58 -1.50
N VAL A 146 -11.25 0.58 -1.46
CA VAL A 146 -11.39 -0.56 -0.53
C VAL A 146 -11.36 -0.07 0.92
N ARG A 147 -10.41 0.78 1.27
CA ARG A 147 -10.31 1.37 2.62
C ARG A 147 -11.58 2.13 2.97
N GLU A 148 -12.04 3.03 2.10
CA GLU A 148 -13.21 3.85 2.35
C GLU A 148 -14.50 3.04 2.45
N ARG A 149 -14.63 1.96 1.66
CA ARG A 149 -15.74 1.01 1.78
C ARG A 149 -15.72 0.27 3.11
N LEU A 150 -14.56 -0.20 3.57
CA LEU A 150 -14.44 -0.84 4.89
C LEU A 150 -14.78 0.14 6.03
N GLU A 151 -14.35 1.40 5.94
CA GLU A 151 -14.67 2.42 6.95
C GLU A 151 -16.16 2.81 6.93
N ARG A 152 -16.77 2.99 5.75
CA ARG A 152 -18.16 3.46 5.63
C ARG A 152 -19.20 2.35 5.75
N GLU A 153 -19.02 1.23 5.06
CA GLU A 153 -19.99 0.13 5.01
C GLU A 153 -19.92 -0.74 6.26
N HIS A 154 -18.71 -0.97 6.78
CA HIS A 154 -18.48 -1.85 7.93
C HIS A 154 -18.17 -1.11 9.24
N LYS A 155 -18.07 0.22 9.22
CA LYS A 155 -17.79 1.08 10.40
C LYS A 155 -16.51 0.69 11.15
N LEU A 156 -15.52 0.20 10.41
CA LEU A 156 -14.22 -0.18 10.95
C LEU A 156 -13.28 1.01 10.90
N ASN A 157 -12.56 1.28 11.99
CA ASN A 157 -11.49 2.28 11.98
C ASN A 157 -10.18 1.58 11.64
N LEU A 158 -9.60 1.90 10.48
CA LEU A 158 -8.45 1.20 9.93
C LEU A 158 -7.23 2.11 9.81
N ILE A 159 -6.07 1.49 10.03
CA ILE A 159 -4.74 2.06 9.83
C ILE A 159 -4.16 1.37 8.60
N SER A 160 -3.78 2.15 7.60
CA SER A 160 -3.05 1.66 6.43
C SER A 160 -1.57 1.97 6.59
N THR A 161 -0.71 0.98 6.37
CA THR A 161 0.74 1.21 6.27
C THR A 161 1.10 1.89 4.96
N ALA A 162 2.34 2.37 4.84
CA ALA A 162 2.85 2.86 3.56
C ALA A 162 2.74 1.75 2.50
N PRO A 163 2.17 2.06 1.32
CA PRO A 163 2.06 1.08 0.24
C PRO A 163 3.45 0.73 -0.28
N ASN A 164 3.69 -0.57 -0.49
CA ASN A 164 4.94 -1.10 -1.04
C ASN A 164 4.66 -1.85 -2.34
N VAL A 165 5.67 -1.90 -3.19
CA VAL A 165 5.68 -2.74 -4.39
C VAL A 165 6.41 -4.05 -4.13
N VAL A 166 6.24 -4.99 -5.06
CA VAL A 166 6.96 -6.26 -5.04
C VAL A 166 8.37 -6.05 -5.57
N TYR A 167 9.37 -6.53 -4.84
CA TYR A 167 10.76 -6.55 -5.31
C TYR A 167 11.22 -7.99 -5.56
N ASN A 168 12.00 -8.18 -6.61
CA ASN A 168 12.65 -9.47 -6.89
C ASN A 168 14.13 -9.36 -6.49
N VAL A 169 14.50 -10.02 -5.41
CA VAL A 169 15.84 -9.95 -4.81
C VAL A 169 16.62 -11.22 -5.14
N THR A 170 17.78 -11.08 -5.77
CA THR A 170 18.70 -12.18 -6.03
C THR A 170 19.82 -12.15 -5.00
N LEU A 171 19.92 -13.22 -4.21
CA LEU A 171 21.00 -13.42 -3.23
C LEU A 171 22.31 -13.79 -3.94
N ASP A 172 23.44 -13.64 -3.24
CA ASP A 172 24.76 -14.07 -3.75
C ASP A 172 24.81 -15.58 -4.10
N ASP A 173 23.96 -16.39 -3.48
CA ASP A 173 23.81 -17.83 -3.74
C ASP A 173 22.93 -18.14 -4.99
N GLY A 174 22.53 -17.11 -5.75
CA GLY A 174 21.69 -17.23 -6.94
C GLY A 174 20.21 -17.50 -6.66
N LYS A 175 19.80 -17.61 -5.40
CA LYS A 175 18.40 -17.78 -5.01
C LYS A 175 17.63 -16.47 -5.19
N GLU A 176 16.56 -16.52 -5.97
CA GLU A 176 15.60 -15.41 -6.10
C GLU A 176 14.54 -15.47 -4.99
N VAL A 177 14.34 -14.34 -4.32
CA VAL A 177 13.35 -14.16 -3.27
C VAL A 177 12.44 -13.00 -3.68
N ARG A 178 11.14 -13.28 -3.73
CA ARG A 178 10.12 -12.26 -3.95
C ARG A 178 9.80 -11.60 -2.63
N VAL A 179 10.18 -10.33 -2.48
CA VAL A 179 10.01 -9.55 -1.26
C VAL A 179 8.78 -8.67 -1.42
N THR A 180 7.78 -8.88 -0.56
CA THR A 180 6.54 -8.09 -0.56
C THR A 180 6.46 -7.15 0.64
N ASN A 181 7.19 -7.47 1.71
CA ASN A 181 7.33 -6.64 2.90
C ASN A 181 8.82 -6.28 3.10
N PRO A 182 9.15 -5.01 3.44
CA PRO A 182 10.49 -4.61 3.87
C PRO A 182 11.14 -5.53 4.91
N SER A 183 10.39 -6.13 5.83
CA SER A 183 10.94 -7.05 6.85
C SER A 183 11.38 -8.40 6.29
N GLU A 184 10.82 -8.84 5.15
CA GLU A 184 11.25 -10.05 4.44
C GLU A 184 12.54 -9.82 3.63
N PHE A 185 12.99 -8.58 3.54
CA PHE A 185 14.20 -8.25 2.81
C PHE A 185 15.40 -8.91 3.50
N PRO A 186 16.19 -9.72 2.78
CA PRO A 186 17.27 -10.49 3.38
C PRO A 186 18.36 -9.57 3.94
N ASP A 187 18.77 -9.82 5.19
CA ASP A 187 19.82 -9.04 5.88
C ASP A 187 21.26 -9.38 5.40
N GLY A 188 21.38 -10.24 4.37
CA GLY A 188 22.64 -10.67 3.78
C GLY A 188 23.15 -9.74 2.68
N LYS A 189 24.29 -10.12 2.07
CA LYS A 189 24.72 -9.48 0.83
C LYS A 189 23.78 -9.87 -0.30
N VAL A 190 23.23 -8.86 -0.94
CA VAL A 190 22.35 -8.97 -2.09
C VAL A 190 23.16 -8.67 -3.33
N ALA A 191 23.08 -9.55 -4.33
CA ALA A 191 23.77 -9.35 -5.60
C ALA A 191 23.02 -8.32 -6.45
N VAL A 192 21.71 -8.53 -6.65
CA VAL A 192 20.87 -7.70 -7.50
C VAL A 192 19.48 -7.56 -6.88
N VAL A 193 18.99 -6.32 -6.81
CA VAL A 193 17.58 -6.02 -6.52
C VAL A 193 16.93 -5.54 -7.79
N LYS A 194 15.84 -6.20 -8.20
CA LYS A 194 15.01 -5.76 -9.32
C LYS A 194 13.73 -5.12 -8.80
N GLU A 195 13.43 -3.94 -9.30
CA GLU A 195 12.21 -3.19 -9.01
C GLU A 195 11.30 -3.12 -10.25
N PRO A 196 9.97 -3.11 -10.05
CA PRO A 196 9.01 -3.02 -11.15
C PRO A 196 9.05 -1.61 -11.77
N ILE A 197 9.22 -1.57 -13.08
CA ILE A 197 9.17 -0.37 -13.90
C ILE A 197 7.85 -0.34 -14.66
N VAL A 198 7.24 0.84 -14.69
CA VAL A 198 6.07 1.11 -15.51
C VAL A 198 6.40 2.13 -16.58
N LYS A 199 5.75 1.96 -17.73
CA LYS A 199 5.69 2.97 -18.78
C LYS A 199 4.54 3.90 -18.45
N SER A 200 4.86 5.12 -18.05
CA SER A 200 3.91 6.16 -17.70
C SER A 200 3.67 7.10 -18.87
N THR A 201 2.40 7.38 -19.14
CA THR A 201 1.95 8.37 -20.11
C THR A 201 1.26 9.50 -19.37
N ILE A 202 1.82 10.69 -19.45
CA ILE A 202 1.29 11.89 -18.80
C ILE A 202 0.73 12.82 -19.87
N LEU A 203 -0.55 13.16 -19.75
CA LEU A 203 -1.20 14.15 -20.60
C LEU A 203 -1.42 15.42 -19.80
N ALA A 204 -0.92 16.55 -20.30
CA ALA A 204 -1.07 17.82 -19.61
C ALA A 204 -1.05 19.01 -20.58
N PRO A 205 -1.50 20.19 -20.14
CA PRO A 205 -1.28 21.43 -20.86
C PRO A 205 0.20 21.75 -21.04
N SER A 206 0.58 22.35 -22.17
CA SER A 206 1.98 22.67 -22.51
C SER A 206 2.66 23.61 -21.52
N GLU A 207 1.89 24.44 -20.80
CA GLU A 207 2.38 25.33 -19.74
C GLU A 207 3.02 24.61 -18.53
N PHE A 208 2.67 23.34 -18.29
CA PHE A 208 3.15 22.58 -17.12
C PHE A 208 4.30 21.60 -17.43
N ILE A 209 4.82 21.59 -18.66
CA ILE A 209 5.86 20.65 -19.10
C ILE A 209 7.07 20.67 -18.16
N GLY A 210 7.61 21.86 -17.87
CA GLY A 210 8.81 21.99 -17.04
C GLY A 210 8.63 21.38 -15.65
N THR A 211 7.48 21.65 -15.02
CA THR A 211 7.16 21.14 -13.68
C THR A 211 6.96 19.62 -13.66
N ILE A 212 6.37 19.06 -14.71
CA ILE A 212 6.19 17.61 -14.86
C ILE A 212 7.53 16.92 -15.08
N MET A 213 8.39 17.48 -15.93
CA MET A 213 9.72 16.93 -16.18
C MET A 213 10.58 16.92 -14.92
N GLU A 214 10.56 18.01 -14.15
CA GLU A 214 11.27 18.10 -12.87
C GLU A 214 10.77 17.03 -11.89
N LEU A 215 9.44 16.88 -11.73
CA LEU A 215 8.85 15.86 -10.87
C LEU A 215 9.23 14.44 -11.31
N CYS A 216 9.18 14.14 -12.61
CA CYS A 216 9.57 12.83 -13.14
C CYS A 216 11.06 12.57 -12.91
N GLN A 217 11.92 13.58 -13.04
CA GLN A 217 13.36 13.45 -12.84
C GLN A 217 13.72 13.25 -11.36
N GLU A 218 13.06 13.95 -10.43
CA GLU A 218 13.15 13.71 -8.98
C GLU A 218 12.76 12.26 -8.61
N ARG A 219 11.91 11.64 -9.42
CA ARG A 219 11.37 10.28 -9.25
C ARG A 219 12.10 9.24 -10.10
N ARG A 220 13.32 9.56 -10.57
CA ARG A 220 14.20 8.67 -11.34
C ARG A 220 13.60 8.24 -12.69
N GLY A 221 12.75 9.08 -13.26
CA GLY A 221 12.11 8.83 -14.55
C GLY A 221 13.07 9.00 -15.71
N VAL A 222 13.01 8.06 -16.66
CA VAL A 222 13.72 8.15 -17.94
C VAL A 222 12.74 8.61 -19.01
N LEU A 223 13.02 9.76 -19.63
CA LEU A 223 12.19 10.30 -20.70
C LEU A 223 12.32 9.42 -21.94
N LEU A 224 11.20 8.90 -22.44
CA LEU A 224 11.14 8.12 -23.68
C LEU A 224 10.83 9.01 -24.89
N GLY A 225 9.93 9.99 -24.71
CA GLY A 225 9.54 10.89 -25.78
C GLY A 225 8.40 11.80 -25.38
N MET A 226 8.22 12.86 -26.16
CA MET A 226 7.20 13.88 -25.95
C MET A 226 6.57 14.23 -27.28
N ASP A 227 5.24 14.11 -27.37
CA ASP A 227 4.46 14.37 -28.57
C ASP A 227 3.42 15.46 -28.28
N TYR A 228 3.28 16.44 -29.17
CA TYR A 228 2.23 17.44 -29.08
C TYR A 228 0.97 16.91 -29.77
N ILE A 229 -0.09 16.69 -28.99
CA ILE A 229 -1.40 16.26 -29.53
C ILE A 229 -2.13 17.47 -30.14
N SER A 230 -1.96 18.65 -29.53
CA SER A 230 -2.49 19.92 -30.01
C SER A 230 -1.58 21.07 -29.56
N GLU A 231 -1.86 22.31 -29.99
CA GLU A 231 -1.08 23.50 -29.57
C GLU A 231 -0.98 23.62 -28.04
N ASP A 232 -2.06 23.31 -27.33
CA ASP A 232 -2.14 23.42 -25.88
C ASP A 232 -1.90 22.12 -25.12
N ARG A 233 -1.80 20.96 -25.78
CA ARG A 233 -1.73 19.65 -25.09
C ARG A 233 -0.52 18.84 -25.51
N VAL A 234 0.16 18.32 -24.50
CA VAL A 234 1.33 17.47 -24.67
C VAL A 234 1.07 16.09 -24.06
N GLU A 235 1.60 15.08 -24.73
CA GLU A 235 1.79 13.73 -24.22
C GLU A 235 3.27 13.53 -23.90
N ILE A 236 3.57 13.17 -22.66
CA ILE A 236 4.93 12.90 -22.21
C ILE A 236 5.01 11.46 -21.73
N ARG A 237 5.95 10.69 -22.29
CA ARG A 237 6.16 9.29 -21.99
C ARG A 237 7.43 9.09 -21.19
N TYR A 238 7.31 8.44 -20.04
CA TYR A 238 8.41 8.15 -19.12
C TYR A 238 8.43 6.68 -18.73
N ASP A 239 9.61 6.13 -18.52
CA ASP A 239 9.76 4.95 -17.66
C ASP A 239 9.97 5.41 -16.23
N LEU A 240 9.13 4.94 -15.31
CA LEU A 240 9.20 5.29 -13.90
C LEU A 240 9.17 4.01 -13.04
N PRO A 241 9.96 3.97 -11.94
CA PRO A 241 9.81 2.92 -10.94
C PRO A 241 8.44 3.00 -10.27
N LEU A 242 7.72 1.89 -10.19
CA LEU A 242 6.39 1.86 -9.60
C LEU A 242 6.42 2.31 -8.12
N ALA A 243 7.48 1.98 -7.39
CA ALA A 243 7.68 2.40 -6.00
C ALA A 243 7.62 3.92 -5.81
N GLU A 244 8.11 4.68 -6.81
CA GLU A 244 8.18 6.14 -6.79
C GLU A 244 6.84 6.79 -7.18
N ILE A 245 6.00 6.08 -7.95
CA ILE A 245 4.64 6.51 -8.31
C ILE A 245 3.67 6.28 -7.15
N VAL A 246 3.80 5.14 -6.49
CA VAL A 246 2.93 4.71 -5.40
C VAL A 246 3.02 5.65 -4.19
N PHE A 247 4.14 6.37 -4.03
CA PHE A 247 4.32 7.33 -2.95
C PHE A 247 4.18 8.78 -3.44
N ASP A 248 3.01 9.40 -3.17
CA ASP A 248 2.75 10.85 -3.30
C ASP A 248 2.93 11.43 -4.73
N PHE A 249 3.15 10.60 -5.76
CA PHE A 249 3.36 11.10 -7.13
C PHE A 249 2.09 11.71 -7.72
N PHE A 250 0.96 11.02 -7.56
CA PHE A 250 -0.31 11.48 -8.11
C PHE A 250 -0.76 12.81 -7.49
N ASP A 251 -0.62 12.93 -6.17
CA ASP A 251 -0.96 14.15 -5.44
C ASP A 251 -0.05 15.32 -5.81
N GLN A 252 1.27 15.08 -5.90
CA GLN A 252 2.21 16.10 -6.36
C GLN A 252 1.96 16.50 -7.81
N LEU A 253 1.69 15.55 -8.70
CA LEU A 253 1.37 15.83 -10.10
C LEU A 253 0.13 16.72 -10.18
N LYS A 254 -0.97 16.32 -9.52
CA LYS A 254 -2.21 17.10 -9.51
C LYS A 254 -2.03 18.47 -8.88
N SER A 255 -1.32 18.58 -7.76
CA SER A 255 -1.07 19.87 -7.10
C SER A 255 -0.25 20.82 -7.97
N ARG A 256 0.86 20.34 -8.53
CA ARG A 256 1.77 21.12 -9.39
C ARG A 256 1.12 21.55 -10.72
N THR A 257 0.16 20.78 -11.23
CA THR A 257 -0.55 21.09 -12.48
C THR A 257 -1.98 21.59 -12.29
N LYS A 258 -2.37 22.02 -11.08
CA LYS A 258 -3.74 22.47 -10.75
C LYS A 258 -4.85 21.47 -11.13
N GLY A 259 -4.53 20.18 -11.15
CA GLY A 259 -5.44 19.09 -11.48
C GLY A 259 -5.52 18.73 -12.97
N TYR A 260 -4.92 19.51 -13.87
CA TYR A 260 -5.05 19.32 -15.33
C TYR A 260 -4.30 18.12 -15.89
N ALA A 261 -3.23 17.66 -15.24
CA ALA A 261 -2.49 16.50 -15.71
C ALA A 261 -3.24 15.19 -15.40
N SER A 262 -3.23 14.26 -16.35
CA SER A 262 -3.64 12.88 -16.13
C SER A 262 -2.44 11.96 -16.30
N LEU A 263 -2.39 10.92 -15.48
CA LEU A 263 -1.37 9.88 -15.52
C LEU A 263 -2.05 8.56 -15.87
N ASP A 264 -1.53 7.90 -16.89
CA ASP A 264 -1.78 6.51 -17.21
C ASP A 264 -0.46 5.73 -17.09
N TYR A 265 -0.50 4.47 -16.68
CA TYR A 265 0.71 3.65 -16.60
C TYR A 265 0.44 2.20 -16.95
N GLU A 266 1.42 1.59 -17.64
CA GLU A 266 1.40 0.20 -18.04
C GLU A 266 2.63 -0.53 -17.50
N GLU A 267 2.47 -1.80 -17.12
CA GLU A 267 3.59 -2.64 -16.68
C GLU A 267 4.58 -2.84 -17.84
N LYS A 268 5.85 -2.46 -17.63
CA LYS A 268 6.93 -2.67 -18.61
C LYS A 268 7.77 -3.90 -18.26
N GLY A 269 7.94 -4.18 -16.98
CA GLY A 269 8.73 -5.30 -16.45
C GLY A 269 9.66 -4.85 -15.32
N ASP A 270 10.60 -5.70 -14.93
CA ASP A 270 11.51 -5.41 -13.84
C ASP A 270 12.86 -4.87 -14.34
N ALA A 271 13.43 -3.90 -13.63
CA ALA A 271 14.78 -3.38 -13.87
C ALA A 271 15.63 -3.42 -12.61
N GLU A 272 16.95 -3.52 -12.79
CA GLU A 272 17.89 -3.50 -11.67
C GLU A 272 17.95 -2.10 -11.03
N GLY A 273 17.81 -2.03 -9.71
CA GLY A 273 17.80 -0.80 -8.92
C GLY A 273 18.80 -0.86 -7.76
N ASN A 274 19.47 0.27 -7.48
CA ASN A 274 20.36 0.42 -6.32
C ASN A 274 19.55 0.75 -5.06
N LEU A 275 18.78 -0.25 -4.62
CA LEU A 275 17.86 -0.15 -3.49
C LEU A 275 18.53 -0.61 -2.19
N VAL A 276 18.18 0.07 -1.10
CA VAL A 276 18.61 -0.24 0.26
C VAL A 276 17.41 -0.27 1.20
N LYS A 277 17.41 -1.22 2.12
CA LYS A 277 16.48 -1.24 3.25
C LYS A 277 16.93 -0.23 4.30
N VAL A 278 16.04 0.70 4.65
CA VAL A 278 16.22 1.64 5.76
C VAL A 278 15.34 1.18 6.91
N ASP A 279 16.00 0.81 8.00
CA ASP A 279 15.37 0.39 9.25
C ASP A 279 15.30 1.55 10.23
N ILE A 280 14.16 1.72 10.89
CA ILE A 280 14.00 2.70 11.96
C ILE A 280 14.11 1.98 13.30
N LEU A 281 15.10 2.37 14.10
CA LEU A 281 15.35 1.83 15.43
C LEU A 281 14.89 2.80 16.51
N LEU A 282 14.06 2.32 17.41
CA LEU A 282 13.67 2.99 18.64
C LEU A 282 14.39 2.32 19.80
N GLN A 283 15.27 3.05 20.48
CA GLN A 283 16.08 2.50 21.57
C GLN A 283 16.94 1.28 21.18
N GLY A 284 17.25 1.13 19.88
CA GLY A 284 18.02 0.01 19.35
C GLY A 284 17.19 -1.21 18.94
N GLU A 285 15.87 -1.19 19.17
CA GLU A 285 14.94 -2.19 18.62
C GLU A 285 14.39 -1.66 17.28
N ALA A 286 14.52 -2.47 16.22
CA ALA A 286 13.97 -2.14 14.91
C ALA A 286 12.44 -2.24 14.92
N VAL A 287 11.78 -1.27 14.31
CA VAL A 287 10.32 -1.24 14.18
C VAL A 287 9.95 -1.47 12.73
N ASP A 288 9.52 -2.70 12.44
CA ASP A 288 9.22 -3.19 11.09
C ASP A 288 8.31 -2.27 10.30
N ALA A 289 7.24 -1.79 10.91
CA ALA A 289 6.22 -1.01 10.21
C ALA A 289 6.69 0.40 9.78
N PHE A 290 7.86 0.88 10.23
CA PHE A 290 8.48 2.11 9.71
C PHE A 290 9.63 1.84 8.75
N SER A 291 9.97 0.58 8.52
CA SER A 291 11.07 0.21 7.63
C SER A 291 10.61 0.29 6.18
N ALA A 292 11.47 0.81 5.31
CA ALA A 292 11.14 1.00 3.90
C ALA A 292 12.33 0.66 3.00
N ILE A 293 12.02 0.15 1.81
CA ILE A 293 12.99 -0.07 0.75
C ILE A 293 13.01 1.18 -0.12
N VAL A 294 14.15 1.86 -0.16
CA VAL A 294 14.32 3.14 -0.87
C VAL A 294 15.59 3.13 -1.71
N HIS A 295 15.66 4.01 -2.70
CA HIS A 295 16.89 4.20 -3.45
C HIS A 295 18.00 4.76 -2.54
N ARG A 296 19.24 4.30 -2.76
CA ARG A 296 20.40 4.66 -1.92
C ARG A 296 20.58 6.17 -1.72
N ASP A 297 20.34 6.96 -2.77
CA ASP A 297 20.48 8.42 -2.72
C ASP A 297 19.40 9.10 -1.85
N LYS A 298 18.20 8.52 -1.81
CA LYS A 298 17.07 9.03 -1.01
C LYS A 298 17.07 8.50 0.42
N ALA A 299 17.85 7.46 0.72
CA ALA A 299 17.88 6.82 2.03
C ALA A 299 18.17 7.80 3.18
N TYR A 300 19.12 8.72 3.00
CA TYR A 300 19.43 9.73 4.01
C TYR A 300 18.27 10.70 4.24
N ALA A 301 17.66 11.22 3.17
CA ALA A 301 16.54 12.15 3.26
C ALA A 301 15.33 11.50 3.93
N TYR A 302 15.01 10.26 3.57
CA TYR A 302 13.96 9.46 4.19
C TYR A 302 14.22 9.25 5.70
N GLY A 303 15.45 8.86 6.06
CA GLY A 303 15.85 8.67 7.45
C GLY A 303 15.71 9.94 8.29
N VAL A 304 16.13 11.10 7.78
CA VAL A 304 15.98 12.39 8.48
C VAL A 304 14.51 12.77 8.64
N MET A 305 13.71 12.65 7.57
CA MET A 305 12.28 12.93 7.59
C MET A 305 11.56 12.07 8.64
N MET A 306 11.79 10.75 8.62
CA MET A 306 11.10 9.82 9.52
C MET A 306 11.54 9.99 10.99
N THR A 307 12.84 10.12 11.23
CA THR A 307 13.35 10.34 12.60
C THR A 307 12.89 11.68 13.17
N GLY A 308 12.79 12.73 12.34
CA GLY A 308 12.23 14.03 12.72
C GLY A 308 10.72 13.96 13.03
N LYS A 309 9.94 13.24 12.21
CA LYS A 309 8.50 13.04 12.42
C LYS A 309 8.24 12.28 13.73
N LEU A 310 8.96 11.19 13.97
CA LEU A 310 8.85 10.41 15.21
C LEU A 310 9.27 11.19 16.46
N ARG A 311 10.27 12.07 16.36
CA ARG A 311 10.68 12.95 17.48
C ARG A 311 9.55 13.88 17.92
N GLN A 312 8.71 14.34 17.00
CA GLN A 312 7.59 15.24 17.31
C GLN A 312 6.38 14.49 17.89
N LEU A 313 6.17 13.25 17.45
CA LEU A 313 4.99 12.46 17.79
C LEU A 313 5.16 11.67 19.09
N ILE A 314 6.36 11.17 19.38
CA ILE A 314 6.62 10.38 20.57
C ILE A 314 6.72 11.29 21.81
N PRO A 315 5.92 11.07 22.86
CA PRO A 315 5.96 11.88 24.06
C PRO A 315 7.30 11.74 24.80
N ARG A 316 7.69 12.81 25.49
CA ARG A 316 8.95 12.83 26.26
C ARG A 316 8.87 11.86 27.43
N GLN A 317 9.88 11.01 27.58
CA GLN A 317 10.00 10.05 28.67
C GLN A 317 10.90 10.58 29.80
N GLN A 318 10.99 9.85 30.93
CA GLN A 318 11.89 10.19 32.04
C GLN A 318 13.39 9.99 31.70
N PHE A 319 13.67 9.25 30.63
CA PHE A 319 15.00 8.99 30.08
C PHE A 319 15.09 9.45 28.62
N ASP A 320 16.32 9.60 28.11
CA ASP A 320 16.55 10.03 26.74
C ASP A 320 16.28 8.86 25.78
N VAL A 321 15.39 9.07 24.81
CA VAL A 321 15.02 8.07 23.81
C VAL A 321 15.74 8.39 22.50
N PRO A 322 16.72 7.58 22.07
CA PRO A 322 17.33 7.73 20.77
C PRO A 322 16.42 7.10 19.69
N ILE A 323 16.19 7.86 18.62
CA ILE A 323 15.53 7.43 17.39
C ILE A 323 16.62 7.40 16.32
N GLN A 324 16.79 6.27 15.65
CA GLN A 324 17.86 6.08 14.69
C GLN A 324 17.28 5.52 13.39
N ALA A 325 17.80 5.98 12.25
CA ALA A 325 17.61 5.30 10.98
C ALA A 325 18.92 4.61 10.62
N ALA A 326 18.87 3.35 10.21
CA ALA A 326 20.04 2.57 9.81
C ALA A 326 19.82 1.90 8.45
N ILE A 327 20.94 1.65 7.77
CA ILE A 327 21.00 0.76 6.61
C ILE A 327 21.86 -0.42 7.04
N GLY A 328 21.21 -1.56 7.29
CA GLY A 328 21.86 -2.69 7.96
C GLY A 328 22.47 -2.27 9.30
N SER A 329 23.79 -2.40 9.47
CA SER A 329 24.48 -2.02 10.70
C SER A 329 24.84 -0.53 10.81
N ARG A 330 24.76 0.23 9.71
CA ARG A 330 25.24 1.62 9.67
C ARG A 330 24.10 2.59 9.96
N ILE A 331 24.24 3.37 11.04
CA ILE A 331 23.32 4.46 11.35
C ILE A 331 23.54 5.63 10.37
N ILE A 332 22.48 6.05 9.69
CA ILE A 332 22.49 7.16 8.73
C ILE A 332 21.98 8.46 9.33
N ALA A 333 20.95 8.40 10.19
CA ALA A 333 20.36 9.55 10.84
C ALA A 333 20.06 9.20 12.31
N ARG A 334 20.17 10.20 13.19
CA ARG A 334 19.90 10.04 14.61
C ARG A 334 19.27 11.30 15.18
N GLU A 335 18.11 11.12 15.80
CA GLU A 335 17.44 12.12 16.60
C GLU A 335 17.31 11.63 18.04
N SER A 336 17.16 12.54 19.00
CA SER A 336 16.98 12.18 20.40
C SER A 336 15.88 12.99 21.06
N ILE A 337 14.96 12.30 21.72
CA ILE A 337 13.93 12.93 22.55
C ILE A 337 14.53 13.16 23.93
N SER A 338 14.65 14.44 24.29
CA SER A 338 15.20 14.87 25.57
C SER A 338 14.32 14.41 26.73
N ALA A 339 14.94 13.80 27.74
CA ALA A 339 14.25 13.38 28.95
C ALA A 339 13.55 14.53 29.67
N ILE A 340 12.41 14.25 30.28
CA ILE A 340 11.77 15.14 31.27
C ILE A 340 12.71 15.27 32.47
N ARG A 341 12.95 16.49 32.93
CA ARG A 341 13.78 16.77 34.12
C ARG A 341 12.90 17.40 35.18
N LYS A 342 12.74 16.69 36.30
CA LYS A 342 12.26 17.31 37.53
C LYS A 342 13.36 18.22 38.08
N ASP A 343 13.03 19.45 38.44
CA ASP A 343 13.96 20.33 39.14
C ASP A 343 14.14 19.84 40.58
N VAL A 344 15.18 19.03 40.78
CA VAL A 344 15.54 18.49 42.10
C VAL A 344 16.18 19.55 43.00
N LEU A 345 16.57 20.71 42.47
CA LEU A 345 17.24 21.78 43.18
C LEU A 345 16.27 22.85 43.71
N ALA A 346 15.00 22.82 43.31
CA ALA A 346 13.99 23.83 43.67
C ALA A 346 13.84 24.09 45.19
N LYS A 347 14.10 23.09 46.05
CA LYS A 347 14.04 23.22 47.53
C LYS A 347 15.40 23.47 48.18
N CYS A 348 16.46 23.67 47.39
CA CYS A 348 17.83 23.89 47.89
C CYS A 348 18.14 25.39 47.95
N TYR A 349 17.76 26.04 49.05
CA TYR A 349 17.97 27.49 49.25
C TYR A 349 19.38 27.88 49.71
N GLY A 350 20.27 26.90 49.98
CA GLY A 350 21.63 27.13 50.49
C GLY A 350 22.74 27.01 49.45
N GLY A 351 23.93 27.54 49.80
CA GLY A 351 25.16 27.46 49.00
C GLY A 351 25.88 26.11 49.04
N ASP A 352 25.35 25.12 49.78
CA ASP A 352 25.98 23.80 49.92
C ASP A 352 25.94 22.99 48.61
N ILE A 353 27.08 22.97 47.93
CA ILE A 353 27.31 22.25 46.67
C ILE A 353 27.18 20.74 46.87
N SER A 354 27.50 20.21 48.05
CA SER A 354 27.49 18.77 48.32
C SER A 354 26.06 18.20 48.25
N ARG A 355 25.09 18.91 48.82
CA ARG A 355 23.67 18.55 48.79
C ARG A 355 23.09 18.60 47.37
N LYS A 356 23.47 19.62 46.58
CA LYS A 356 23.07 19.73 45.16
C LYS A 356 23.62 18.57 44.33
N ARG A 357 24.91 18.24 44.49
CA ARG A 357 25.56 17.10 43.81
C ARG A 357 24.88 15.78 44.14
N LYS A 358 24.61 15.50 45.42
CA LYS A 358 23.97 14.25 45.86
C LYS A 358 22.59 14.04 45.22
N LEU A 359 21.81 15.10 45.05
CA LEU A 359 20.50 15.04 44.39
C LEU A 359 20.62 14.81 42.88
N LEU A 360 21.59 15.44 42.23
CA LEU A 360 21.87 15.25 40.80
C LEU A 360 22.39 13.83 40.50
N GLU A 361 23.26 13.28 41.34
CA GLU A 361 23.76 11.92 41.19
C GLU A 361 22.64 10.88 41.33
N LYS A 362 21.78 11.02 42.35
CA LYS A 362 20.59 10.17 42.51
C LYS A 362 19.67 10.24 41.29
N GLN A 363 19.46 11.44 40.74
CA GLN A 363 18.65 11.61 39.53
C GLN A 363 19.30 10.93 38.31
N LYS A 364 20.63 11.06 38.16
CA LYS A 364 21.40 10.46 37.06
C LYS A 364 21.37 8.93 37.11
N GLU A 365 21.56 8.33 38.28
CA GLU A 365 21.48 6.89 38.48
C GLU A 365 20.06 6.36 38.24
N GLY A 366 19.04 7.06 38.75
CA GLY A 366 17.65 6.72 38.51
C GLY A 366 17.32 6.70 37.01
N LYS A 367 17.76 7.71 36.26
CA LYS A 367 17.60 7.75 34.80
C LYS A 367 18.38 6.67 34.07
N LYS A 368 19.60 6.36 34.51
CA LYS A 368 20.41 5.28 33.92
C LYS A 368 19.74 3.92 34.12
N ARG A 369 19.16 3.67 35.30
CA ARG A 369 18.40 2.46 35.59
C ARG A 369 17.12 2.39 34.76
N MET A 370 16.37 3.49 34.66
CA MET A 370 15.17 3.57 33.82
C MET A 370 15.48 3.33 32.34
N LYS A 371 16.63 3.81 31.83
CA LYS A 371 17.04 3.58 30.44
C LYS A 371 17.37 2.12 30.12
N MET A 372 17.90 1.36 31.08
CA MET A 372 18.26 -0.06 30.85
C MET A 372 17.05 -0.99 30.87
N VAL A 373 15.98 -0.62 31.57
CA VAL A 373 14.80 -1.48 31.78
C VAL A 373 13.57 -0.98 31.02
N GLY A 374 13.49 0.33 30.75
CA GLY A 374 12.35 0.93 30.08
C GLY A 374 12.33 0.56 28.60
N ARG A 375 11.26 -0.08 28.15
CA ARG A 375 10.88 -0.12 26.74
C ARG A 375 10.09 1.14 26.41
N VAL A 376 10.33 1.70 25.24
CA VAL A 376 9.53 2.82 24.73
C VAL A 376 8.38 2.24 23.94
N GLU A 377 7.20 2.25 24.55
CA GLU A 377 5.96 2.02 23.82
C GLU A 377 5.61 3.29 23.05
N VAL A 378 5.44 3.15 21.74
CA VAL A 378 4.94 4.22 20.88
C VAL A 378 3.43 4.23 21.00
N PRO A 379 2.79 5.36 21.39
CA PRO A 379 1.35 5.46 21.39
C PRO A 379 0.80 5.15 20.00
N GLN A 380 -0.30 4.41 19.91
CA GLN A 380 -0.90 4.03 18.64
C GLN A 380 -1.24 5.26 17.78
N GLU A 381 -1.71 6.34 18.39
CA GLU A 381 -1.95 7.63 17.71
C GLU A 381 -0.69 8.21 17.05
N ALA A 382 0.46 8.12 17.71
CA ALA A 382 1.74 8.58 17.18
C ALA A 382 2.21 7.70 16.02
N PHE A 383 1.85 6.41 16.04
CA PHE A 383 2.12 5.46 14.97
C PHE A 383 1.30 5.78 13.72
N VAL A 384 0.00 6.02 13.90
CA VAL A 384 -0.91 6.43 12.82
C VAL A 384 -0.45 7.75 12.20
N ALA A 385 -0.14 8.75 13.02
CA ALA A 385 0.31 10.04 12.52
C ALA A 385 1.66 9.97 11.77
N ALA A 386 2.53 9.01 12.12
CA ALA A 386 3.80 8.81 11.45
C ALA A 386 3.63 8.16 10.06
N LEU A 387 2.70 7.21 9.92
CA LEU A 387 2.40 6.51 8.66
C LEU A 387 1.40 7.23 7.75
N ALA A 388 0.54 8.06 8.33
CA ALA A 388 -0.36 8.95 7.63
C ALA A 388 0.42 9.87 6.68
N THR A 389 0.00 9.88 5.40
CA THR A 389 0.38 10.88 4.39
C THR A 389 -0.01 12.28 4.86
N ASP A 390 0.62 13.33 4.32
CA ASP A 390 0.39 14.71 4.78
C ASP A 390 -1.10 15.13 4.71
N ALA A 391 -1.89 14.53 3.81
CA ALA A 391 -3.34 14.71 3.71
C ALA A 391 -4.13 14.20 4.93
N ASP A 392 -3.68 13.11 5.56
CA ASP A 392 -4.30 12.55 6.77
C ASP A 392 -3.92 13.37 8.02
N ILE A 393 -2.72 13.97 8.03
CA ILE A 393 -2.27 14.87 9.11
C ILE A 393 -3.10 16.16 9.16
N GLU A 394 -3.46 16.71 8.00
CA GLU A 394 -4.39 17.85 7.88
C GLU A 394 -5.78 17.51 8.46
N LYS A 395 -6.32 16.32 8.15
CA LYS A 395 -7.59 15.85 8.73
C LYS A 395 -7.52 15.65 10.25
N VAL A 396 -6.45 15.06 10.76
CA VAL A 396 -6.25 14.87 12.22
C VAL A 396 -6.08 16.21 12.94
N LYS A 397 -5.40 17.20 12.33
CA LYS A 397 -5.31 18.56 12.88
C LYS A 397 -6.65 19.29 12.84
N ALA A 398 -7.46 19.09 11.80
CA ALA A 398 -8.80 19.66 11.70
C ALA A 398 -9.74 19.06 12.77
N ALA A 399 -9.67 17.76 13.00
CA ALA A 399 -10.45 17.06 14.03
C ALA A 399 -10.08 17.46 15.47
N ARG A 400 -8.82 17.85 15.73
CA ARG A 400 -8.37 18.37 17.04
C ARG A 400 -8.72 19.84 17.30
N LYS A 401 -9.22 20.57 16.29
CA LYS A 401 -9.62 21.98 16.39
C LYS A 401 -11.12 22.17 16.64
N LEU A 402 -11.90 21.10 16.53
CA LEU A 402 -13.28 20.97 17.02
C LEU A 402 -13.25 20.35 18.42
#